data_AF-A0AAN0IWW7-F1
#
_entry.id   AF-A0AAN0IWW7-F1
#
_cell.length_a   1.000
_cell.length_b   1.000
_cell.length_c   1.000
_cell.angle_alpha   90.00
_cell.angle_beta   90.00
_cell.angle_gamma   90.00
#
_symmetry.space_group_name_H-M   'P 1'
#
loop_
_entity.id
_entity.type
_entity.pdbx_description
1 polymer ?
#
loop_
_entity_poly.entity_id
_entity_poly.type
_entity_poly.pdbx_seq_one_letter_code
_entity_poly.pdbx_strand_id
1 'polypeptide(L)'
;MGGGIGTSVHSPYRVATETTTFAMPETAIGFFPDVGRGYFLPRLKGELGMYLALTGHRLKGRDVLHGGIATHLVGKEKIPSLLSELTESCDDPVMKRDPHYVVKSILDKYHKESLNIDDRSFSLTPHVELIDKCFSGGSVEDIQMSLLDDGSDWSINQFQLLSKMTNWWTDFNSHYKLCRHSVHQVNSCRDIGIIISDSLSWSLHYRSISSKAYGQMSLIRRTFSTSSIKVRKLLYISLVCSKLVYGSQLWRPMFIKDIVILERIQRRATRFITNDYVSNYRDRLLSLRMLPLMYTLELLDILFFIKCLKFPDPSFNILDY
;
A
#
# COMPACT_ATOMS: atom_id res chain seq x y z
N MET A 1 -6.16 -18.88 -2.36
CA MET A 1 -6.83 -17.63 -2.78
C MET A 1 -6.59 -16.56 -1.72
N GLY A 2 -6.51 -15.29 -2.11
CA GLY A 2 -6.29 -14.14 -1.21
C GLY A 2 -5.20 -14.35 -0.16
N GLY A 3 -5.55 -14.18 1.11
CA GLY A 3 -4.65 -14.35 2.25
C GLY A 3 -3.74 -15.60 2.21
N GLY A 4 -4.28 -16.76 1.79
CA GLY A 4 -3.49 -18.00 1.71
C GLY A 4 -2.43 -18.01 0.59
N ILE A 5 -2.55 -17.12 -0.39
CA ILE A 5 -1.48 -16.89 -1.38
C ILE A 5 -0.36 -16.09 -0.73
N GLY A 6 -0.68 -15.11 0.12
CA GLY A 6 0.31 -14.32 0.86
C GLY A 6 1.26 -15.14 1.71
N THR A 7 0.78 -16.25 2.29
CA THR A 7 1.62 -17.15 3.10
C THR A 7 2.51 -18.07 2.28
N SER A 8 2.27 -18.21 0.97
CA SER A 8 2.95 -19.18 0.12
C SER A 8 3.78 -18.54 -0.99
N VAL A 9 3.27 -17.53 -1.68
CA VAL A 9 3.88 -17.00 -2.91
C VAL A 9 5.26 -16.34 -2.70
N HIS A 10 5.51 -15.85 -1.48
CA HIS A 10 6.79 -15.24 -1.10
C HIS A 10 7.82 -16.25 -0.60
N SER A 11 7.43 -17.52 -0.40
CA SER A 11 8.36 -18.60 -0.06
C SER A 11 9.22 -18.96 -1.27
N PRO A 12 10.51 -19.30 -1.10
CA PRO A 12 11.36 -19.79 -2.19
C PRO A 12 10.82 -21.07 -2.82
N TYR A 13 10.12 -21.91 -2.05
CA TYR A 13 9.53 -23.17 -2.49
C TYR A 13 8.02 -23.17 -2.31
N ARG A 14 7.32 -23.51 -3.39
CA ARG A 14 5.87 -23.45 -3.52
C ARG A 14 5.42 -24.74 -4.20
N VAL A 15 4.81 -25.65 -3.43
CA VAL A 15 4.41 -26.98 -3.90
C VAL A 15 2.92 -26.96 -4.20
N ALA A 16 2.57 -27.18 -5.46
CA ALA A 16 1.20 -27.43 -5.88
C ALA A 16 0.94 -28.94 -5.97
N THR A 17 -0.34 -29.30 -5.90
CA THR A 17 -0.87 -30.64 -6.18
C THR A 17 -1.95 -30.54 -7.26
N GLU A 18 -2.42 -31.66 -7.79
CA GLU A 18 -3.52 -31.71 -8.77
C GLU A 18 -4.83 -31.09 -8.27
N THR A 19 -5.03 -31.00 -6.94
CA THR A 19 -6.18 -30.35 -6.32
C THR A 19 -5.99 -28.85 -6.04
N THR A 20 -4.79 -28.31 -6.26
CA THR A 20 -4.50 -26.91 -5.96
C THR A 20 -5.31 -25.97 -6.84
N THR A 21 -5.90 -24.93 -6.25
CA THR A 21 -6.58 -23.88 -6.99
C THR A 21 -6.04 -22.52 -6.57
N PHE A 22 -5.41 -21.84 -7.52
CA PHE A 22 -4.97 -20.46 -7.38
C PHE A 22 -6.01 -19.52 -8.00
N ALA A 23 -6.32 -18.44 -7.30
CA ALA A 23 -7.01 -17.28 -7.85
C ALA A 23 -6.86 -16.09 -6.91
N MET A 24 -6.96 -14.91 -7.49
CA MET A 24 -7.07 -13.62 -6.81
C MET A 24 -8.47 -13.03 -7.05
N PRO A 25 -9.52 -13.55 -6.37
CA PRO A 25 -10.92 -13.18 -6.64
C PRO A 25 -11.35 -11.86 -6.00
N GLU A 26 -10.43 -11.08 -5.43
CA GLU A 26 -10.73 -9.89 -4.64
C GLU A 26 -11.47 -8.81 -5.45
N THR A 27 -11.17 -8.69 -6.75
CA THR A 27 -11.88 -7.79 -7.66
C THR A 27 -13.37 -8.12 -7.79
N ALA A 28 -13.76 -9.39 -7.65
CA ALA A 28 -15.15 -9.82 -7.72
C ALA A 28 -15.98 -9.41 -6.49
N ILE A 29 -15.32 -9.08 -5.36
CA ILE A 29 -15.96 -8.63 -4.12
C ILE A 29 -15.76 -7.13 -3.85
N GLY A 30 -15.35 -6.37 -4.87
CA GLY A 30 -15.08 -4.93 -4.74
C GLY A 30 -13.82 -4.61 -3.92
N PHE A 31 -12.91 -5.58 -3.78
CA PHE A 31 -11.61 -5.40 -3.16
C PHE A 31 -10.51 -5.42 -4.22
N PHE A 32 -9.26 -5.27 -3.79
CA PHE A 32 -8.11 -5.22 -4.66
C PHE A 32 -7.17 -6.38 -4.27
N PRO A 33 -6.62 -7.17 -5.20
CA PRO A 33 -5.97 -8.46 -4.87
C PRO A 33 -4.74 -8.39 -3.95
N ASP A 34 -4.86 -8.43 -2.63
CA ASP A 34 -3.86 -7.96 -1.65
C ASP A 34 -2.53 -8.76 -1.53
N VAL A 35 -1.98 -8.88 -0.31
CA VAL A 35 -0.86 -9.78 0.06
C VAL A 35 0.41 -9.71 -0.81
N GLY A 36 0.83 -8.51 -1.20
CA GLY A 36 2.07 -8.31 -1.94
C GLY A 36 1.96 -8.66 -3.43
N ARG A 37 0.74 -8.70 -4.00
CA ARG A 37 0.54 -8.92 -5.44
C ARG A 37 1.36 -8.01 -6.35
N GLY A 38 1.57 -6.76 -5.92
CA GLY A 38 2.27 -5.74 -6.71
C GLY A 38 3.72 -6.11 -6.94
N TYR A 39 4.23 -7.07 -6.16
CA TYR A 39 5.54 -7.64 -6.34
C TYR A 39 5.51 -8.86 -7.30
N PHE A 40 4.73 -9.89 -6.99
CA PHE A 40 4.85 -11.17 -7.71
C PHE A 40 4.07 -11.24 -9.02
N LEU A 41 2.88 -10.61 -9.13
CA LEU A 41 2.07 -10.69 -10.35
C LEU A 41 2.77 -10.03 -11.56
N PRO A 42 3.36 -8.83 -11.45
CA PRO A 42 4.09 -8.22 -12.57
C PRO A 42 5.37 -8.96 -12.98
N ARG A 43 5.80 -9.96 -12.19
CA ARG A 43 6.97 -10.79 -12.48
C ARG A 43 6.59 -12.13 -13.13
N LEU A 44 5.29 -12.39 -13.30
CA LEU A 44 4.86 -13.50 -14.14
C LEU A 44 5.17 -13.20 -15.61
N LYS A 45 5.20 -14.25 -16.43
CA LYS A 45 5.55 -14.10 -17.84
C LYS A 45 4.49 -13.27 -18.58
N GLY A 46 4.94 -12.26 -19.32
CA GLY A 46 4.06 -11.39 -20.11
C GLY A 46 3.04 -10.66 -19.23
N GLU A 47 1.81 -10.55 -19.71
CA GLU A 47 0.71 -9.89 -19.00
C GLU A 47 -0.18 -10.85 -18.21
N LEU A 48 0.28 -12.09 -17.99
CA LEU A 48 -0.45 -13.09 -17.21
C LEU A 48 -0.79 -12.58 -15.81
N GLY A 49 0.12 -11.83 -15.18
CA GLY A 49 -0.12 -11.24 -13.86
C GLY A 49 -1.27 -10.24 -13.84
N MET A 50 -1.32 -9.36 -14.84
CA MET A 50 -2.39 -8.38 -15.00
C MET A 50 -3.73 -9.07 -15.27
N TYR A 51 -3.72 -10.06 -16.17
CA TYR A 51 -4.89 -10.89 -16.44
C TYR A 51 -5.45 -11.55 -15.17
N LEU A 52 -4.61 -12.23 -14.40
CA LEU A 52 -5.01 -12.90 -13.16
C LEU A 52 -5.51 -11.92 -12.09
N ALA A 53 -4.89 -10.73 -11.98
CA ALA A 53 -5.29 -9.69 -11.05
C ALA A 53 -6.69 -9.13 -11.36
N LEU A 54 -6.96 -8.80 -12.62
CA LEU A 54 -8.19 -8.11 -12.99
C LEU A 54 -9.38 -9.08 -13.11
N THR A 55 -9.15 -10.26 -13.68
CA THR A 55 -10.24 -11.22 -13.96
C THR A 55 -10.52 -12.20 -12.83
N GLY A 56 -9.60 -12.34 -11.87
CA GLY A 56 -9.68 -13.35 -10.82
C GLY A 56 -9.69 -14.79 -11.37
N HIS A 57 -9.13 -15.01 -12.56
CA HIS A 57 -9.11 -16.30 -13.23
C HIS A 57 -8.47 -17.39 -12.35
N ARG A 58 -9.03 -18.61 -12.41
CA ARG A 58 -8.62 -19.74 -11.58
C ARG A 58 -7.65 -20.65 -12.32
N LEU A 59 -6.40 -20.68 -11.86
CA LEU A 59 -5.43 -21.70 -12.29
C LEU A 59 -5.56 -22.93 -11.39
N LYS A 60 -5.61 -24.12 -11.99
CA LYS A 60 -5.79 -25.38 -11.26
C LYS A 60 -4.62 -26.33 -11.51
N GLY A 61 -4.21 -27.04 -10.46
CA GLY A 61 -3.21 -28.09 -10.55
C GLY A 61 -1.94 -27.64 -11.27
N ARG A 62 -1.63 -28.32 -12.39
CA ARG A 62 -0.44 -28.07 -13.20
C ARG A 62 -0.39 -26.67 -13.81
N ASP A 63 -1.53 -26.00 -14.01
CA ASP A 63 -1.54 -24.61 -14.50
C ASP A 63 -0.89 -23.63 -13.51
N VAL A 64 -0.92 -23.94 -12.21
CA VAL A 64 -0.28 -23.10 -11.18
C VAL A 64 1.24 -23.16 -11.32
N LEU A 65 1.78 -24.31 -11.73
CA LEU A 65 3.21 -24.46 -12.05
C LEU A 65 3.55 -23.73 -13.35
N HIS A 66 2.80 -23.98 -14.42
CA HIS A 66 3.04 -23.34 -15.73
C HIS A 66 2.92 -21.82 -15.69
N GLY A 67 1.99 -21.30 -14.89
CA GLY A 67 1.83 -19.87 -14.65
C GLY A 67 2.95 -19.24 -13.81
N GLY A 68 3.93 -20.02 -13.33
CA GLY A 68 5.08 -19.53 -12.54
C GLY A 68 4.77 -19.27 -11.07
N ILE A 69 3.58 -19.63 -10.60
CA ILE A 69 3.15 -19.37 -9.22
C ILE A 69 3.67 -20.46 -8.29
N ALA A 70 3.55 -21.73 -8.69
CA ALA A 70 4.19 -22.85 -8.01
C ALA A 70 5.57 -23.11 -8.59
N THR A 71 6.47 -23.65 -7.77
CA THR A 71 7.81 -24.12 -8.18
C THR A 71 7.82 -25.59 -8.54
N HIS A 72 6.98 -26.39 -7.87
CA HIS A 72 6.95 -27.83 -7.99
C HIS A 72 5.49 -28.30 -8.02
N LEU A 73 5.25 -29.38 -8.73
CA LEU A 73 3.99 -30.13 -8.71
C LEU A 73 4.27 -31.51 -8.10
N VAL A 74 3.56 -31.85 -7.03
CA VAL A 74 3.68 -33.15 -6.35
C VAL A 74 2.29 -33.74 -6.18
N GLY A 75 2.16 -35.04 -6.42
CA GLY A 75 0.90 -35.76 -6.23
C GLY A 75 0.44 -35.72 -4.79
N LYS A 76 -0.86 -35.45 -4.58
CA LYS A 76 -1.43 -35.39 -3.23
C LYS A 76 -1.16 -36.66 -2.42
N GLU A 77 -1.14 -37.82 -3.07
CA GLU A 77 -0.81 -39.11 -2.47
C GLU A 77 0.63 -39.21 -1.95
N LYS A 78 1.56 -38.44 -2.53
CA LYS A 78 2.97 -38.41 -2.14
C LYS A 78 3.32 -37.34 -1.11
N ILE A 79 2.40 -36.41 -0.83
CA ILE A 79 2.63 -35.34 0.15
C ILE A 79 3.03 -35.89 1.53
N PRO A 80 2.41 -36.95 2.08
CA PRO A 80 2.84 -37.52 3.36
C PRO A 80 4.29 -38.02 3.33
N SER A 81 4.68 -38.72 2.26
CA SER A 81 6.05 -39.23 2.08
C SER A 81 7.06 -38.09 1.93
N LEU A 82 6.71 -37.06 1.16
CA LEU A 82 7.51 -35.85 1.03
C LEU A 82 7.75 -35.17 2.39
N LEU A 83 6.71 -35.04 3.21
CA LEU A 83 6.82 -34.44 4.55
C LEU A 83 7.68 -35.29 5.49
N SER A 84 7.57 -36.62 5.42
CA SER A 84 8.44 -37.53 6.20
C SER A 84 9.90 -37.34 5.82
N GLU A 85 10.22 -37.37 4.51
CA GLU A 85 11.58 -37.25 4.01
C GLU A 85 12.20 -35.87 4.33
N LEU A 86 11.41 -34.79 4.25
CA LEU A 86 11.84 -33.47 4.69
C LEU A 86 12.13 -33.44 6.21
N THR A 87 11.31 -34.09 7.02
CA THR A 87 11.48 -34.11 8.48
C THR A 87 12.70 -34.94 8.89
N GLU A 88 12.89 -36.10 8.25
CA GLU A 88 14.05 -36.98 8.47
C GLU A 88 15.36 -36.33 8.02
N SER A 89 15.31 -35.46 7.01
CA SER A 89 16.49 -34.72 6.54
C SER A 89 16.99 -33.63 7.50
N CYS A 90 16.26 -33.29 8.56
CA CYS A 90 16.65 -32.25 9.52
C CYS A 90 17.99 -32.53 10.22
N ASP A 91 18.33 -33.81 10.41
CA ASP A 91 19.57 -34.23 11.05
C ASP A 91 20.75 -34.42 10.06
N ASP A 92 20.51 -34.29 8.75
CA ASP A 92 21.53 -34.39 7.72
C ASP A 92 22.60 -33.29 7.90
N PRO A 93 23.91 -33.64 7.99
CA PRO A 93 24.98 -32.65 8.06
C PRO A 93 24.97 -31.62 6.92
N VAL A 94 24.50 -32.01 5.73
CA VAL A 94 24.36 -31.13 4.56
C VAL A 94 23.20 -30.16 4.77
N MET A 95 22.10 -30.57 5.39
CA MET A 95 20.94 -29.70 5.69
C MET A 95 21.35 -28.53 6.60
N LYS A 96 22.29 -28.74 7.53
CA LYS A 96 22.83 -27.67 8.39
C LYS A 96 23.73 -26.68 7.65
N ARG A 97 24.34 -27.10 6.53
CA ARG A 97 25.28 -26.28 5.74
C ARG A 97 24.59 -25.56 4.59
N ASP A 98 23.71 -26.25 3.88
CA ASP A 98 22.96 -25.75 2.74
C ASP A 98 21.53 -26.33 2.72
N PRO A 99 20.61 -25.72 3.49
CA PRO A 99 19.21 -26.17 3.54
C PRO A 99 18.53 -26.10 2.16
N HIS A 100 18.90 -25.12 1.34
CA HIS A 100 18.27 -24.93 0.03
C HIS A 100 18.60 -26.06 -0.92
N TYR A 101 19.85 -26.52 -0.95
CA TYR A 101 20.26 -27.66 -1.75
C TYR A 101 19.47 -28.92 -1.38
N VAL A 102 19.39 -29.24 -0.09
CA VAL A 102 18.70 -30.45 0.40
C VAL A 102 17.21 -30.38 0.09
N VAL A 103 16.53 -29.30 0.49
CA VAL A 103 15.09 -29.13 0.24
C VAL A 103 14.77 -29.17 -1.25
N LYS A 104 15.56 -28.46 -2.08
CA LYS A 104 15.37 -28.47 -3.53
C LYS A 104 15.56 -29.87 -4.12
N SER A 105 16.57 -30.62 -3.67
CA SER A 105 16.84 -31.96 -4.19
C SER A 105 15.69 -32.94 -3.91
N ILE A 106 15.12 -32.87 -2.70
CA ILE A 106 13.95 -33.67 -2.29
C ILE A 106 12.74 -33.25 -3.13
N LEU A 107 12.45 -31.95 -3.23
CA LEU A 107 11.32 -31.45 -4.02
C LEU A 107 11.43 -31.81 -5.50
N ASP A 108 12.63 -31.69 -6.10
CA ASP A 108 12.90 -32.05 -7.49
C ASP A 108 12.67 -33.55 -7.73
N LYS A 109 13.03 -34.42 -6.78
CA LYS A 109 12.76 -35.86 -6.82
C LYS A 109 11.26 -36.12 -6.90
N TYR A 110 10.49 -35.65 -5.91
CA TYR A 110 9.04 -35.86 -5.88
C TYR A 110 8.35 -35.22 -7.09
N HIS A 111 8.82 -34.06 -7.54
CA HIS A 111 8.28 -33.41 -8.73
C HIS A 111 8.43 -34.27 -9.98
N LYS A 112 9.62 -34.83 -10.22
CA LYS A 112 9.88 -35.71 -11.37
C LYS A 112 9.00 -36.95 -11.34
N GLU A 113 8.82 -37.55 -10.17
CA GLU A 113 7.95 -38.72 -10.03
C GLU A 113 6.44 -38.38 -10.11
N SER A 114 6.09 -37.11 -10.14
CA SER A 114 4.71 -36.61 -10.22
C SER A 114 4.39 -35.96 -11.57
N LEU A 115 5.28 -36.06 -12.56
CA LEU A 115 5.07 -35.49 -13.89
C LEU A 115 3.87 -36.10 -14.63
N ASN A 116 3.57 -37.38 -14.38
CA ASN A 116 2.50 -38.13 -15.05
C ASN A 116 1.12 -37.92 -14.40
N ILE A 117 1.01 -37.09 -13.36
CA ILE A 117 -0.25 -36.89 -12.63
C ILE A 117 -1.26 -36.11 -13.47
N ASP A 118 -0.76 -35.27 -14.38
CA ASP A 118 -1.60 -34.43 -15.22
C ASP A 118 -0.85 -34.02 -16.50
N ASP A 119 -0.97 -34.76 -17.60
CA ASP A 119 -0.29 -34.47 -18.87
C ASP A 119 -0.91 -33.34 -19.70
N ARG A 120 -1.85 -32.58 -19.13
CA ARG A 120 -2.48 -31.46 -19.84
C ARG A 120 -1.48 -30.34 -20.08
N SER A 121 -1.56 -29.75 -21.28
CA SER A 121 -0.91 -28.47 -21.58
C SER A 121 -1.50 -27.35 -20.75
N PHE A 122 -0.75 -26.26 -20.56
CA PHE A 122 -1.22 -25.08 -19.85
C PHE A 122 -2.54 -24.57 -20.47
N SER A 123 -3.59 -24.45 -19.64
CA SER A 123 -4.95 -24.16 -20.13
C SER A 123 -5.08 -22.82 -20.85
N LEU A 124 -4.26 -21.83 -20.50
CA LEU A 124 -4.25 -20.52 -21.13
C LEU A 124 -3.36 -20.44 -22.38
N THR A 125 -2.67 -21.51 -22.78
CA THR A 125 -1.80 -21.52 -23.99
C THR A 125 -2.48 -20.91 -25.23
N PRO A 126 -3.75 -21.23 -25.56
CA PRO A 126 -4.42 -20.64 -26.73
C PRO A 126 -4.65 -19.13 -26.64
N HIS A 127 -4.54 -18.56 -25.44
CA HIS A 127 -4.88 -17.17 -25.14
C HIS A 127 -3.68 -16.34 -24.67
N VAL A 128 -2.47 -16.91 -24.54
CA VAL A 128 -1.30 -16.17 -24.04
C VAL A 128 -1.01 -14.94 -24.90
N GLU A 129 -1.01 -15.07 -26.23
CA GLU A 129 -0.76 -13.94 -27.13
C GLU A 129 -1.85 -12.87 -27.02
N LEU A 130 -3.11 -13.28 -26.84
CA LEU A 130 -4.23 -12.36 -26.62
C LEU A 130 -4.15 -11.67 -25.27
N ILE A 131 -3.73 -12.38 -24.23
CA ILE A 131 -3.48 -11.83 -22.89
C ILE A 131 -2.40 -10.77 -22.99
N ASP A 132 -1.25 -11.10 -23.56
CA ASP A 132 -0.10 -10.20 -23.68
C ASP A 132 -0.45 -8.95 -24.51
N LYS A 133 -1.25 -9.11 -25.56
CA LYS A 133 -1.73 -7.99 -26.39
C LYS A 133 -2.77 -7.12 -25.67
N CYS A 134 -3.80 -7.73 -25.07
CA CYS A 134 -4.96 -6.99 -24.59
C CYS A 134 -4.76 -6.41 -23.17
N PHE A 135 -3.92 -7.03 -22.35
CA PHE A 135 -3.70 -6.62 -20.96
C PHE A 135 -2.48 -5.71 -20.77
N SER A 136 -1.81 -5.29 -21.84
CA SER A 136 -0.65 -4.38 -21.80
C SER A 136 -1.02 -2.88 -21.70
N GLY A 137 -2.31 -2.55 -21.65
CA GLY A 137 -2.80 -1.18 -21.59
C GLY A 137 -2.41 -0.47 -20.28
N GLY A 138 -2.23 0.86 -20.33
CA GLY A 138 -1.87 1.67 -19.16
C GLY A 138 -3.04 1.95 -18.21
N SER A 139 -4.27 1.66 -18.64
CA SER A 139 -5.51 1.83 -17.90
C SER A 139 -6.47 0.66 -18.14
N VAL A 140 -7.49 0.52 -17.28
CA VAL A 140 -8.52 -0.53 -17.46
C VAL A 140 -9.34 -0.25 -18.71
N GLU A 141 -9.56 1.02 -19.02
CA GLU A 141 -10.25 1.49 -20.22
C GLU A 141 -9.50 1.08 -21.49
N ASP A 142 -8.17 1.23 -21.52
CA ASP A 142 -7.33 0.79 -22.64
C ASP A 142 -7.41 -0.73 -22.83
N ILE A 143 -7.39 -1.49 -21.73
CA ILE A 143 -7.53 -2.96 -21.75
C ILE A 143 -8.90 -3.35 -22.30
N GLN A 144 -9.96 -2.69 -21.84
CA GLN A 144 -11.33 -2.93 -22.31
C GLN A 144 -11.48 -2.63 -23.81
N MET A 145 -10.91 -1.51 -24.27
CA MET A 145 -10.90 -1.16 -25.70
C MET A 145 -10.11 -2.19 -26.51
N SER A 146 -8.93 -2.61 -26.04
CA SER A 146 -8.14 -3.62 -26.75
C SER A 146 -8.86 -4.97 -26.85
N LEU A 147 -9.64 -5.36 -25.84
CA LEU A 147 -10.46 -6.58 -25.88
C LEU A 147 -11.63 -6.46 -26.87
N LEU A 148 -12.26 -5.27 -26.96
CA LEU A 148 -13.32 -5.01 -27.94
C LEU A 148 -12.79 -4.98 -29.37
N ASP A 149 -11.62 -4.36 -29.59
CA ASP A 149 -10.97 -4.27 -30.90
C ASP A 149 -10.52 -5.65 -31.42
N ASP A 150 -10.09 -6.53 -30.51
CA ASP A 150 -9.77 -7.92 -30.87
C ASP A 150 -11.02 -8.71 -31.31
N GLY A 151 -12.15 -8.53 -30.64
CA GLY A 151 -13.45 -9.04 -31.07
C GLY A 151 -13.62 -10.57 -31.08
N SER A 152 -12.63 -11.34 -30.63
CA SER A 152 -12.76 -12.80 -30.50
C SER A 152 -13.75 -13.18 -29.39
N ASP A 153 -14.37 -14.36 -29.48
CA ASP A 153 -15.31 -14.84 -28.46
C ASP A 153 -14.68 -14.84 -27.05
N TRP A 154 -13.38 -15.17 -26.97
CA TRP A 154 -12.66 -15.12 -25.70
C TRP A 154 -12.52 -13.69 -25.17
N SER A 155 -12.11 -12.74 -26.03
CA SER A 155 -11.92 -11.33 -25.66
C SER A 155 -13.24 -10.66 -25.26
N ILE A 156 -14.33 -10.94 -25.98
CA ILE A 156 -15.67 -10.47 -25.63
C ILE A 156 -16.09 -11.01 -24.26
N ASN A 157 -15.84 -12.29 -23.98
CA ASN A 157 -16.14 -12.87 -22.66
C ASN A 157 -15.30 -12.22 -21.53
N GLN A 158 -14.02 -11.93 -21.77
CA GLN A 158 -13.19 -11.21 -20.80
C GLN A 158 -13.67 -9.77 -20.60
N PHE A 159 -14.06 -9.07 -21.67
CA PHE A 159 -14.63 -7.73 -21.60
C PHE A 159 -15.90 -7.69 -20.75
N GLN A 160 -16.83 -8.65 -20.97
CA GLN A 160 -18.06 -8.76 -20.16
C GLN A 160 -17.76 -9.07 -18.70
N LEU A 161 -16.75 -9.90 -18.42
CA LEU A 161 -16.28 -10.18 -17.07
C LEU A 161 -15.73 -8.92 -16.40
N LEU A 162 -14.81 -8.22 -17.07
CA LEU A 162 -14.22 -6.98 -16.57
C LEU A 162 -15.29 -5.92 -16.33
N SER A 163 -16.24 -5.75 -17.25
CA SER A 163 -17.36 -4.80 -17.11
C SER A 163 -18.16 -5.04 -15.82
N LYS A 164 -18.38 -6.31 -15.45
CA LYS A 164 -19.04 -6.65 -14.17
C LYS A 164 -18.18 -6.30 -12.95
N MET A 165 -16.86 -6.44 -13.06
CA MET A 165 -15.93 -6.11 -11.97
C MET A 165 -15.66 -4.60 -11.85
N THR A 166 -15.69 -3.86 -12.97
CA THR A 166 -15.50 -2.40 -13.00
C THR A 166 -16.74 -1.65 -12.55
N ASN A 167 -17.94 -2.24 -12.67
CA ASN A 167 -19.18 -1.63 -12.20
C ASN A 167 -19.22 -1.38 -10.69
N TRP A 168 -18.40 -2.06 -9.88
CA TRP A 168 -18.21 -1.74 -8.47
C TRP A 168 -17.57 -0.37 -8.24
N TRP A 169 -16.73 0.08 -9.17
CA TRP A 169 -15.98 1.33 -9.08
C TRP A 169 -16.76 2.51 -9.63
N THR A 170 -17.69 2.26 -10.57
CA THR A 170 -18.56 3.30 -11.14
C THR A 170 -19.79 3.59 -10.27
N ASP A 171 -20.21 2.65 -9.41
CA ASP A 171 -21.42 2.77 -8.59
C ASP A 171 -21.11 2.90 -7.08
N PHE A 172 -20.22 3.84 -6.74
CA PHE A 172 -20.02 4.25 -5.35
C PHE A 172 -21.26 4.94 -4.75
N ASN A 173 -22.38 5.11 -5.46
CA ASN A 173 -23.61 5.68 -4.90
C ASN A 173 -24.46 4.69 -4.09
N SER A 174 -23.99 3.45 -3.87
CA SER A 174 -24.74 2.47 -3.09
C SER A 174 -24.68 2.76 -1.57
N HIS A 175 -25.86 2.88 -0.94
CA HIS A 175 -26.01 3.10 0.50
C HIS A 175 -25.44 1.91 1.30
N TYR A 176 -24.16 1.98 1.67
CA TYR A 176 -23.50 1.00 2.53
C TYR A 176 -24.19 0.98 3.91
N LYS A 177 -24.60 -0.21 4.38
CA LYS A 177 -25.23 -0.37 5.70
C LYS A 177 -24.35 -1.21 6.61
N LEU A 178 -23.95 -0.67 7.75
CA LEU A 178 -23.26 -1.39 8.81
C LEU A 178 -24.25 -1.66 9.95
N CYS A 179 -24.45 -2.94 10.32
CA CYS A 179 -25.35 -3.32 11.42
C CYS A 179 -26.74 -2.65 11.32
N ARG A 180 -27.33 -2.61 10.10
CA ARG A 180 -28.61 -1.96 9.76
C ARG A 180 -28.63 -0.43 9.74
N HIS A 181 -27.50 0.23 9.96
CA HIS A 181 -27.37 1.69 9.87
C HIS A 181 -26.75 2.08 8.54
N SER A 182 -27.40 2.95 7.79
CA SER A 182 -26.82 3.54 6.58
C SER A 182 -25.61 4.38 6.95
N VAL A 183 -24.45 4.05 6.40
CA VAL A 183 -23.24 4.85 6.48
C VAL A 183 -23.34 5.92 5.40
N HIS A 184 -23.44 7.17 5.84
CA HIS A 184 -23.47 8.30 4.92
C HIS A 184 -22.10 8.51 4.31
N GLN A 185 -22.05 8.62 2.99
CA GLN A 185 -20.85 9.10 2.32
C GLN A 185 -20.60 10.56 2.69
N VAL A 186 -19.35 10.85 2.98
CA VAL A 186 -18.87 12.20 3.31
C VAL A 186 -17.66 12.48 2.46
N ASN A 187 -17.61 13.67 1.86
CA ASN A 187 -16.47 14.11 1.04
C ASN A 187 -15.22 14.37 1.89
N SER A 188 -15.38 14.47 3.21
CA SER A 188 -14.27 14.52 4.15
C SER A 188 -14.68 13.96 5.51
N CYS A 189 -13.77 13.27 6.17
CA CYS A 189 -13.92 12.82 7.54
C CYS A 189 -12.77 13.37 8.40
N ARG A 190 -13.04 13.55 9.70
CA ARG A 190 -11.98 13.83 10.68
C ARG A 190 -11.70 12.55 11.44
N ASP A 191 -10.44 12.13 11.46
CA ASP A 191 -9.98 11.00 12.23
C ASP A 191 -8.75 11.38 13.04
N ILE A 192 -8.80 11.11 14.35
CA ILE A 192 -7.75 11.44 15.34
C ILE A 192 -7.23 12.89 15.17
N GLY A 193 -8.10 13.84 14.80
CA GLY A 193 -7.75 15.26 14.62
C GLY A 193 -7.17 15.65 13.26
N ILE A 194 -6.99 14.70 12.34
CA ILE A 194 -6.59 14.89 10.94
C ILE A 194 -7.84 14.86 10.04
N ILE A 195 -7.90 15.73 9.03
CA ILE A 195 -9.01 15.73 8.07
C ILE A 195 -8.56 15.06 6.78
N ILE A 196 -9.21 13.97 6.43
CA ILE A 196 -9.00 13.22 5.19
C ILE A 196 -10.15 13.58 4.24
N SER A 197 -9.83 13.86 2.97
CA SER A 197 -10.83 14.10 1.93
C SER A 197 -10.88 12.93 0.95
N ASP A 198 -12.03 12.78 0.29
CA ASP A 198 -12.26 11.84 -0.82
C ASP A 198 -11.24 11.97 -1.96
N SER A 199 -10.82 13.21 -2.25
CA SER A 199 -9.79 13.53 -3.24
C SER A 199 -8.35 13.29 -2.77
N LEU A 200 -8.16 12.79 -1.54
CA LEU A 200 -6.87 12.69 -0.84
C LEU A 200 -6.09 14.02 -0.75
N SER A 201 -6.78 15.14 -0.99
CA SER A 201 -6.22 16.47 -0.82
C SER A 201 -6.23 16.90 0.63
N TRP A 202 -5.06 17.32 1.12
CA TRP A 202 -4.89 17.88 2.46
C TRP A 202 -5.30 19.36 2.56
N SER A 203 -5.79 19.99 1.48
CA SER A 203 -6.14 21.42 1.44
C SER A 203 -7.20 21.80 2.51
N LEU A 204 -8.17 20.91 2.79
CA LEU A 204 -9.15 21.13 3.85
C LEU A 204 -8.50 21.07 5.24
N HIS A 205 -7.60 20.12 5.45
CA HIS A 205 -6.83 19.99 6.68
C HIS A 205 -5.97 21.22 6.96
N TYR A 206 -5.21 21.70 5.96
CA TYR A 206 -4.37 22.91 6.07
C TYR A 206 -5.17 24.14 6.47
N ARG A 207 -6.34 24.35 5.86
CA ARG A 207 -7.25 25.45 6.23
C ARG A 207 -7.76 25.32 7.65
N SER A 208 -8.12 24.10 8.08
CA SER A 208 -8.60 23.82 9.44
C SER A 208 -7.53 24.10 10.50
N ILE A 209 -6.33 23.54 10.33
CA ILE A 209 -5.23 23.76 11.30
C ILE A 209 -4.76 25.21 11.31
N SER A 210 -4.77 25.89 10.16
CA SER A 210 -4.44 27.31 10.06
C SER A 210 -5.42 28.18 10.84
N SER A 211 -6.73 27.93 10.68
CA SER A 211 -7.78 28.64 11.41
C SER A 211 -7.63 28.45 12.92
N LYS A 212 -7.43 27.20 13.37
CA LYS A 212 -7.20 26.89 14.79
C LYS A 212 -5.93 27.58 15.33
N ALA A 213 -4.85 27.60 14.56
CA ALA A 213 -3.60 28.24 14.96
C ALA A 213 -3.74 29.77 15.08
N TYR A 214 -4.44 30.43 14.15
CA TYR A 214 -4.75 31.86 14.27
C TYR A 214 -5.67 32.16 15.47
N GLY A 215 -6.68 31.32 15.71
CA GLY A 215 -7.54 31.43 16.90
C GLY A 215 -6.72 31.34 18.19
N GLN A 216 -5.81 30.37 18.28
CA GLN A 216 -4.91 30.23 19.42
C GLN A 216 -3.97 31.44 19.58
N MET A 217 -3.43 31.96 18.47
CA MET A 217 -2.61 33.17 18.50
C MET A 217 -3.40 34.39 19.02
N SER A 218 -4.65 34.53 18.60
CA SER A 218 -5.55 35.59 19.07
C SER A 218 -5.85 35.46 20.56
N LEU A 219 -6.06 34.23 21.05
CA LEU A 219 -6.21 33.97 22.47
C LEU A 219 -4.94 34.35 23.25
N ILE A 220 -3.76 33.89 22.81
CA ILE A 220 -2.48 34.21 23.46
C ILE A 220 -2.30 35.73 23.60
N ARG A 221 -2.57 36.47 22.53
CA ARG A 221 -2.43 37.93 22.49
C ARG A 221 -3.36 38.67 23.46
N ARG A 222 -4.56 38.12 23.71
CA ARG A 222 -5.56 38.75 24.58
C ARG A 222 -5.43 38.33 26.04
N THR A 223 -4.90 37.13 26.30
CA THR A 223 -4.82 36.57 27.65
C THR A 223 -3.50 36.87 28.34
N PHE A 224 -2.37 36.87 27.61
CA PHE A 224 -1.05 37.00 28.21
C PHE A 224 -0.43 38.37 27.93
N SER A 225 -0.46 39.24 28.93
CA SER A 225 0.23 40.54 28.91
C SER A 225 1.69 40.38 29.35
N THR A 226 2.57 39.96 28.43
CA THR A 226 4.02 39.86 28.69
C THR A 226 4.83 40.46 27.56
N SER A 227 5.93 41.16 27.88
CA SER A 227 6.92 41.65 26.92
C SER A 227 8.09 40.67 26.71
N SER A 228 8.17 39.61 27.52
CA SER A 228 9.29 38.66 27.45
C SER A 228 9.21 37.83 26.17
N ILE A 229 10.22 38.02 25.30
CA ILE A 229 10.41 37.24 24.06
C ILE A 229 10.43 35.75 24.38
N LYS A 230 11.10 35.36 25.48
CA LYS A 230 11.19 33.96 25.93
C LYS A 230 9.80 33.37 26.23
N VAL A 231 8.96 34.10 26.96
CA VAL A 231 7.60 33.64 27.31
C VAL A 231 6.71 33.59 26.07
N ARG A 232 6.73 34.63 25.22
CA ARG A 232 5.95 34.63 23.96
C ARG A 232 6.36 33.48 23.04
N LYS A 233 7.66 33.20 22.92
CA LYS A 233 8.18 32.06 22.16
C LYS A 233 7.68 30.74 22.73
N LEU A 234 7.74 30.56 24.05
CA LEU A 234 7.28 29.34 24.70
C LEU A 234 5.79 29.10 24.45
N LEU A 235 4.95 30.13 24.64
CA LEU A 235 3.50 30.08 24.36
C LEU A 235 3.19 29.73 22.90
N TYR A 236 3.96 30.29 21.96
CA TYR A 236 3.81 29.95 20.55
C TYR A 236 4.13 28.46 20.29
N ILE A 237 5.28 27.97 20.78
CA ILE A 237 5.70 26.59 20.55
C ILE A 237 4.70 25.61 21.16
N SER A 238 4.30 25.82 22.42
CA SER A 238 3.46 24.87 23.15
C SER A 238 2.00 24.84 22.66
N LEU A 239 1.43 25.99 22.30
CA LEU A 239 -0.01 26.08 22.01
C LEU A 239 -0.33 26.19 20.51
N VAL A 240 0.54 26.83 19.73
CA VAL A 240 0.30 27.07 18.29
C VAL A 240 1.08 26.09 17.44
N CYS A 241 2.40 25.99 17.64
CA CYS A 241 3.25 25.12 16.85
C CYS A 241 2.87 23.65 17.02
N SER A 242 2.52 23.21 18.23
CA SER A 242 2.00 21.86 18.50
C SER A 242 0.82 21.47 17.59
N LYS A 243 -0.05 22.42 17.23
CA LYS A 243 -1.17 22.19 16.29
C LYS A 243 -0.72 22.12 14.83
N LEU A 244 0.35 22.85 14.48
CA LEU A 244 0.90 22.92 13.13
C LEU A 244 1.85 21.77 12.80
N VAL A 245 2.18 20.92 13.78
CA VAL A 245 3.08 19.78 13.58
C VAL A 245 2.44 18.45 13.92
N TYR A 246 1.20 18.47 14.44
CA TYR A 246 0.52 17.28 14.90
C TYR A 246 0.25 16.30 13.75
N GLY A 247 0.92 15.15 13.77
CA GLY A 247 0.78 14.10 12.76
C GLY A 247 1.29 14.51 11.38
N SER A 248 2.25 15.43 11.28
CA SER A 248 2.78 15.93 10.01
C SER A 248 3.41 14.85 9.11
N GLN A 249 3.77 13.71 9.68
CA GLN A 249 4.25 12.55 8.95
C GLN A 249 3.19 12.00 7.96
N LEU A 250 1.91 12.22 8.26
CA LEU A 250 0.79 11.76 7.43
C LEU A 250 0.40 12.79 6.37
N TRP A 251 0.55 14.07 6.68
CA TRP A 251 0.15 15.17 5.80
C TRP A 251 1.33 16.08 5.57
N ARG A 252 1.86 16.10 4.35
CA ARG A 252 2.96 17.00 3.97
C ARG A 252 2.52 17.92 2.82
N PRO A 253 2.64 19.26 2.98
CA PRO A 253 2.23 20.19 1.93
C PRO A 253 3.17 20.08 0.73
N MET A 254 2.65 19.60 -0.39
CA MET A 254 3.39 19.48 -1.66
C MET A 254 3.31 20.75 -2.51
N PHE A 255 2.17 21.45 -2.47
CA PHE A 255 1.96 22.63 -3.29
C PHE A 255 2.40 23.91 -2.58
N ILE A 256 3.03 24.82 -3.34
CA ILE A 256 3.49 26.14 -2.85
C ILE A 256 2.35 26.91 -2.16
N LYS A 257 1.12 26.86 -2.71
CA LYS A 257 -0.05 27.54 -2.14
C LYS A 257 -0.31 27.12 -0.68
N ASP A 258 -0.12 25.85 -0.36
CA ASP A 258 -0.41 25.28 0.96
C ASP A 258 0.75 25.54 1.94
N ILE A 259 1.99 25.43 1.45
CA ILE A 259 3.19 25.83 2.17
C ILE A 259 3.08 27.29 2.61
N VAL A 260 2.67 28.18 1.71
CA VAL A 260 2.51 29.61 1.99
C VAL A 260 1.45 29.86 3.06
N ILE A 261 0.34 29.11 3.06
CA ILE A 261 -0.72 29.24 4.06
C ILE A 261 -0.19 28.92 5.46
N LEU A 262 0.51 27.80 5.61
CA LEU A 262 1.05 27.36 6.90
C LEU A 262 2.20 28.25 7.38
N GLU A 263 3.16 28.56 6.50
CA GLU A 263 4.33 29.38 6.84
C GLU A 263 3.94 30.81 7.23
N ARG A 264 2.83 31.33 6.67
CA ARG A 264 2.30 32.66 7.03
C ARG A 264 1.98 32.77 8.52
N ILE A 265 1.61 31.67 9.17
CA ILE A 265 1.30 31.64 10.60
C ILE A 265 2.57 31.88 11.41
N GLN A 266 3.67 31.17 11.12
CA GLN A 266 4.95 31.39 11.80
C GLN A 266 5.54 32.77 11.47
N ARG A 267 5.39 33.26 10.22
CA ARG A 267 5.77 34.63 9.86
C ARG A 267 5.02 35.69 10.67
N ARG A 268 3.76 35.47 11.01
CA ARG A 268 2.98 36.37 11.88
C ARG A 268 3.35 36.20 13.35
N ALA A 269 3.57 34.95 13.78
CA ALA A 269 3.98 34.62 15.13
C ALA A 269 5.31 35.27 15.49
N THR A 270 6.32 35.14 14.64
CA THR A 270 7.66 35.71 14.89
C THR A 270 7.61 37.22 15.10
N ARG A 271 6.83 37.97 14.30
CA ARG A 271 6.60 39.41 14.51
C ARG A 271 5.99 39.72 15.88
N PHE A 272 5.00 38.94 16.30
CA PHE A 272 4.40 39.09 17.62
C PHE A 272 5.38 38.76 18.76
N ILE A 273 6.16 37.68 18.61
CA ILE A 273 7.11 37.22 19.63
C ILE A 273 8.22 38.24 19.84
N THR A 274 8.83 38.74 18.75
CA THR A 274 9.94 39.70 18.82
C THR A 274 9.47 41.14 18.99
N ASN A 275 8.19 41.43 18.74
CA ASN A 275 7.67 42.78 18.56
C ASN A 275 8.38 43.59 17.46
N ASP A 276 8.93 42.89 16.46
CA ASP A 276 9.66 43.48 15.34
C ASP A 276 8.91 43.25 14.02
N TYR A 277 8.46 44.35 13.42
CA TYR A 277 7.70 44.38 12.17
C TYR A 277 8.53 44.88 10.98
N VAL A 278 9.80 45.20 11.21
CA VAL A 278 10.70 45.80 10.21
C VAL A 278 11.60 44.74 9.59
N SER A 279 12.26 43.90 10.41
CA SER A 279 13.22 42.92 9.88
C SER A 279 12.54 41.90 8.98
N ASN A 280 13.30 41.23 8.12
CA ASN A 280 12.75 40.16 7.30
C ASN A 280 12.47 38.90 8.15
N TYR A 281 11.83 37.89 7.55
CA TYR A 281 11.47 36.67 8.26
C TYR A 281 12.68 35.84 8.73
N ARG A 282 13.74 35.78 7.90
CA ARG A 282 14.95 35.02 8.19
C ARG A 282 15.65 35.57 9.43
N ASP A 283 15.77 36.90 9.54
CA ASP A 283 16.46 37.54 10.68
C ASP A 283 15.72 37.28 11.99
N ARG A 284 14.38 37.34 11.98
CA ARG A 284 13.58 36.98 13.16
C ARG A 284 13.72 35.51 13.54
N LEU A 285 13.83 34.60 12.58
CA LEU A 285 14.06 33.18 12.87
C LEU A 285 15.43 32.96 13.52
N LEU A 286 16.47 33.63 13.01
CA LEU A 286 17.83 33.57 13.56
C LEU A 286 17.88 34.11 14.99
N SER A 287 17.28 35.27 15.25
CA SER A 287 17.25 35.86 16.60
C SER A 287 16.47 34.99 17.59
N LEU A 288 15.41 34.33 17.13
CA LEU A 288 14.64 33.39 17.93
C LEU A 288 15.28 32.00 18.03
N ARG A 289 16.33 31.68 17.27
CA ARG A 289 16.86 30.31 17.11
C ARG A 289 15.73 29.32 16.78
N MET A 290 15.02 29.59 15.69
CA MET A 290 13.91 28.76 15.19
C MET A 290 14.15 28.39 13.73
N LEU A 291 13.74 27.18 13.36
CA LEU A 291 13.67 26.76 11.96
C LEU A 291 12.39 27.30 11.31
N PRO A 292 12.37 27.50 9.97
CA PRO A 292 11.14 27.59 9.21
C PRO A 292 10.21 26.40 9.51
N LEU A 293 8.90 26.58 9.34
CA LEU A 293 7.93 25.56 9.73
C LEU A 293 8.14 24.32 8.87
N MET A 294 8.36 24.49 7.57
CA MET A 294 8.62 23.38 6.66
C MET A 294 9.85 22.56 7.06
N TYR A 295 10.93 23.20 7.51
CA TYR A 295 12.12 22.50 8.01
C TYR A 295 11.86 21.82 9.36
N THR A 296 10.98 22.39 10.18
CA THR A 296 10.52 21.72 11.40
C THR A 296 9.76 20.44 11.08
N LEU A 297 8.88 20.47 10.05
CA LEU A 297 8.17 19.26 9.61
C LEU A 297 9.16 18.22 9.06
N GLU A 298 10.16 18.63 8.28
CA GLU A 298 11.21 17.74 7.77
C GLU A 298 12.00 17.07 8.89
N LEU A 299 12.41 17.85 9.89
CA LEU A 299 13.09 17.31 11.06
C LEU A 299 12.22 16.28 11.79
N LEU A 300 10.91 16.51 11.88
CA LEU A 300 9.99 15.57 12.52
C LEU A 300 9.83 14.27 11.74
N ASP A 301 9.92 14.31 10.42
CA ASP A 301 9.90 13.10 9.59
C ASP A 301 11.18 12.28 9.79
N ILE A 302 12.34 12.95 9.80
CA ILE A 302 13.64 12.31 10.09
C ILE A 302 13.63 11.69 11.49
N LEU A 303 13.14 12.43 12.50
CA LEU A 303 13.05 11.93 13.87
C LEU A 303 12.08 10.74 13.99
N PHE A 304 10.97 10.76 13.26
CA PHE A 304 10.05 9.62 13.20
C PHE A 304 10.75 8.39 12.61
N PHE A 305 11.43 8.55 11.47
CA PHE A 305 12.18 7.47 10.83
C PHE A 305 13.25 6.88 11.76
N ILE A 306 14.06 7.73 12.40
CA ILE A 306 15.09 7.27 13.36
C ILE A 306 14.46 6.53 14.55
N LYS A 307 13.29 6.98 15.04
CA LYS A 307 12.58 6.29 16.12
C LYS A 307 12.11 4.92 15.68
N CYS A 308 11.53 4.79 14.49
CA CYS A 308 11.10 3.51 13.95
C CYS A 308 12.28 2.53 13.80
N LEU A 309 13.47 3.02 13.41
CA LEU A 309 14.67 2.18 13.31
C LEU A 309 15.25 1.77 14.67
N LYS A 310 15.32 2.69 15.63
CA LYS A 310 15.95 2.43 16.94
C LYS A 310 15.03 1.69 17.92
N PHE A 311 13.72 1.88 17.78
CA PHE A 311 12.70 1.36 18.68
C PHE A 311 11.50 0.87 17.83
N PRO A 312 11.67 -0.22 17.07
CA PRO A 312 10.59 -0.77 16.27
C PRO A 312 9.43 -1.21 17.17
N ASP A 313 8.20 -0.90 16.75
CA ASP A 313 7.01 -1.35 17.46
C ASP A 313 6.76 -2.82 17.09
N PRO A 314 6.38 -3.70 18.04
CA PRO A 314 6.07 -5.10 17.71
C PRO A 314 4.96 -5.25 16.65
N SER A 315 4.09 -4.26 16.52
CA SER A 315 3.02 -4.20 15.50
C SER A 315 3.43 -3.47 14.21
N PHE A 316 4.58 -2.81 14.19
CA PHE A 316 5.10 -2.07 13.05
C PHE A 316 6.64 -2.00 13.07
N ASN A 317 7.28 -2.88 12.29
CA ASN A 317 8.71 -2.84 12.03
C ASN A 317 8.97 -2.25 10.64
N ILE A 318 9.64 -1.10 10.59
CA ILE A 318 9.93 -0.41 9.33
C ILE A 318 10.91 -1.18 8.44
N LEU A 319 11.69 -2.13 8.99
CA LEU A 319 12.60 -2.97 8.21
C LEU A 319 11.90 -4.05 7.38
N ASP A 320 10.60 -4.25 7.61
CA ASP A 320 9.79 -5.19 6.84
C ASP A 320 9.27 -4.58 5.51
N TYR A 321 9.57 -3.31 5.24
CA TYR A 321 9.17 -2.54 4.05
C TYR A 321 10.38 -1.91 3.33
#